data_AF-A0A0D0RGI8-F1
#
_entry.id   AF-A0A0D0RGI8-F1
#
_cell.length_a   1.000
_cell.length_b   1.000
_cell.length_c   1.000
_cell.angle_alpha   90.00
_cell.angle_beta   90.00
_cell.angle_gamma   90.00
#
_symmetry.space_group_name_H-M   'P 1'
#
loop_
_entity.id
_entity.type
_entity.pdbx_description
1 polymer ?
#
loop_
_entity_poly.entity_id
_entity_poly.type
_entity_poly.pdbx_seq_one_letter_code
_entity_poly.pdbx_strand_id
1 'polypeptide(L)'
;MKVQNPTCTKKGQKDYTASVLFNGETFKDTISEEIEATGHDWNKGWKSDYLSNSIYRECILCGDRETAKNPFTDVSDNAYYVPIVWAYHTKLTTGVNENTFAGNRSCTRGQVVTFLWRIVGQPEPKMTKNPFKDVSESSPFYKAILWASENGITTGTAKDKFSPSATCTRGQVVTFLWRMAGKPEPKTTKNPFKDVSESSPFYKAILWASENEITSGTGSGFKPSATCTRAQVVTFLYRYDIDYLINLSNSSANFK
;
A
#
# COMPACT_ATOMS: atom_id res chain seq x y z
N MET A 1 17.15 42.77 13.66
CA MET A 1 16.18 41.65 13.69
C MET A 1 16.97 40.36 13.72
N LYS A 2 16.70 39.48 14.70
CA LYS A 2 17.32 38.15 14.81
C LYS A 2 16.23 37.11 14.61
N VAL A 3 16.51 36.05 13.85
CA VAL A 3 15.55 34.98 13.60
C VAL A 3 16.15 33.65 14.03
N GLN A 4 15.40 32.94 14.84
CA GLN A 4 15.57 31.52 15.11
C GLN A 4 14.48 30.77 14.36
N ASN A 5 14.85 29.99 13.36
CA ASN A 5 13.89 29.23 12.57
C ASN A 5 13.26 28.10 13.42
N PRO A 6 11.96 27.81 13.26
CA PRO A 6 11.33 26.66 13.88
C PRO A 6 11.91 25.34 13.33
N THR A 7 11.77 24.27 14.09
CA THR A 7 11.97 22.89 13.64
C THR A 7 10.64 22.13 13.66
N CYS A 8 10.66 20.83 13.34
CA CYS A 8 9.46 20.00 13.41
C CYS A 8 8.79 19.97 14.79
N THR A 9 9.59 20.09 15.86
CA THR A 9 9.11 19.95 17.24
C THR A 9 9.34 21.19 18.10
N LYS A 10 10.18 22.14 17.65
CA LYS A 10 10.50 23.35 18.39
C LYS A 10 10.00 24.58 17.65
N LYS A 11 9.32 25.46 18.38
CA LYS A 11 8.95 26.79 17.90
C LYS A 11 10.20 27.62 17.58
N GLY A 12 10.07 28.49 16.60
CA GLY A 12 11.05 29.52 16.27
C GLY A 12 10.72 30.83 16.98
N GLN A 13 11.57 31.83 16.77
CA GLN A 13 11.40 33.15 17.38
C GLN A 13 11.99 34.22 16.46
N LYS A 14 11.34 35.37 16.41
CA LYS A 14 11.79 36.56 15.68
C LYS A 14 11.88 37.73 16.66
N ASP A 15 13.11 38.20 16.86
CA ASP A 15 13.41 39.29 17.78
C ASP A 15 13.60 40.60 17.02
N TYR A 16 12.90 41.63 17.47
CA TYR A 16 13.02 43.01 16.99
C TYR A 16 13.62 43.87 18.10
N THR A 17 14.90 44.20 17.95
CA THR A 17 15.63 45.04 18.90
C THR A 17 15.71 46.48 18.38
N ALA A 18 15.18 47.42 19.15
CA ALA A 18 15.43 48.85 18.98
C ALA A 18 16.63 49.26 19.87
N SER A 19 17.39 50.26 19.44
CA SER A 19 18.50 50.79 20.23
C SER A 19 18.53 52.31 20.16
N VAL A 20 18.74 52.96 21.29
CA VAL A 20 18.85 54.43 21.40
C VAL A 20 20.16 54.75 22.13
N LEU A 21 20.92 55.71 21.61
CA LEU A 21 22.09 56.25 22.27
C LEU A 21 21.69 57.51 23.04
N PHE A 22 21.92 57.53 24.35
CA PHE A 22 21.64 58.68 25.21
C PHE A 22 22.81 58.90 26.17
N ASN A 23 23.39 60.11 26.16
CA ASN A 23 24.56 60.47 26.97
C ASN A 23 25.76 59.50 26.88
N GLY A 24 26.00 58.94 25.69
CA GLY A 24 27.11 57.99 25.46
C GLY A 24 26.82 56.55 25.86
N GLU A 25 25.66 56.27 26.48
CA GLU A 25 25.19 54.93 26.80
C GLU A 25 24.18 54.44 25.76
N THR A 26 24.24 53.15 25.42
CA THR A 26 23.29 52.52 24.49
C THR A 26 22.23 51.75 25.28
N PHE A 27 20.98 52.14 25.10
CA PHE A 27 19.81 51.42 25.62
C PHE A 27 19.23 50.55 24.51
N LYS A 28 18.85 49.31 24.87
CA LYS A 28 18.23 48.37 23.92
C LYS A 28 16.93 47.85 24.50
N ASP A 29 15.91 47.78 23.67
CA ASP A 29 14.66 47.09 23.98
C ASP A 29 14.39 46.06 22.89
N THR A 30 13.87 44.89 23.28
CA THR A 30 13.61 43.78 22.35
C THR A 30 12.22 43.24 22.57
N ILE A 31 11.43 43.26 21.50
CA ILE A 31 10.17 42.51 21.42
C ILE A 31 10.41 41.22 20.64
N SER A 32 9.74 40.15 21.06
CA SER A 32 9.85 38.84 20.42
C SER A 32 8.49 38.38 19.90
N GLU A 33 8.50 37.80 18.71
CA GLU A 33 7.37 37.14 18.08
C GLU A 33 7.68 35.65 17.94
N GLU A 34 6.80 34.78 18.44
CA GLU A 34 6.96 33.33 18.36
C GLU A 34 6.54 32.82 16.98
N ILE A 35 7.29 31.85 16.44
CA ILE A 35 6.97 31.17 15.19
C ILE A 35 6.60 29.73 15.53
N GLU A 36 5.43 29.27 15.10
CA GLU A 36 5.01 27.89 15.36
C GLU A 36 5.97 26.85 14.77
N ALA A 37 6.05 25.70 15.42
CA ALA A 37 6.82 24.57 14.91
C ALA A 37 6.30 24.17 13.52
N THR A 38 7.20 23.73 12.64
CA THR A 38 6.81 23.39 11.25
C THR A 38 5.93 22.16 11.17
N GLY A 39 5.88 21.36 12.24
CA GLY A 39 5.34 20.00 12.21
C GLY A 39 6.23 19.05 11.40
N HIS A 40 5.84 17.78 11.40
CA HIS A 40 6.51 16.74 10.61
C HIS A 40 5.90 16.64 9.21
N ASP A 41 6.75 16.43 8.21
CA ASP A 41 6.36 16.10 6.84
C ASP A 41 6.68 14.62 6.57
N TRP A 42 5.63 13.82 6.40
CA TRP A 42 5.68 12.37 6.24
C TRP A 42 5.58 11.87 4.79
N ASN A 43 5.89 12.71 3.81
CA ASN A 43 5.66 12.43 2.38
C ASN A 43 6.47 11.27 1.78
N LYS A 44 7.43 10.67 2.52
CA LYS A 44 8.18 9.48 2.09
C LYS A 44 7.40 8.16 2.15
N GLY A 45 6.17 8.16 2.66
CA GLY A 45 5.34 6.95 2.78
C GLY A 45 5.80 5.99 3.88
N TRP A 46 5.17 4.80 3.92
CA TRP A 46 5.45 3.77 4.92
C TRP A 46 6.50 2.77 4.42
N LYS A 47 7.46 2.45 5.27
CA LYS A 47 8.54 1.48 5.06
C LYS A 47 8.39 0.32 6.04
N SER A 48 8.86 -0.85 5.66
CA SER A 48 8.92 -2.02 6.54
C SER A 48 10.13 -1.99 7.46
N ASP A 49 9.94 -2.34 8.72
CA ASP A 49 11.02 -2.71 9.63
C ASP A 49 10.87 -4.18 10.02
N TYR A 50 11.71 -5.02 9.40
CA TYR A 50 11.70 -6.46 9.60
C TYR A 50 12.17 -6.87 11.01
N LEU A 51 13.00 -6.05 11.67
CA LEU A 51 13.55 -6.38 12.99
C LEU A 51 12.51 -6.17 14.10
N SER A 52 11.65 -5.16 13.94
CA SER A 52 10.58 -4.85 14.90
C SER A 52 9.20 -5.37 14.49
N ASN A 53 9.13 -6.17 13.42
CA ASN A 53 7.87 -6.62 12.79
C ASN A 53 6.83 -5.49 12.67
N SER A 54 7.27 -4.33 12.17
CA SER A 54 6.44 -3.14 12.10
C SER A 54 6.59 -2.42 10.75
N ILE A 55 5.80 -1.38 10.55
CA ILE A 55 6.08 -0.37 9.51
C ILE A 55 6.30 0.97 10.17
N TYR A 56 7.13 1.80 9.56
CA TYR A 56 7.42 3.15 10.02
C TYR A 56 7.46 4.13 8.85
N ARG A 57 7.28 5.41 9.15
CA ARG A 57 7.53 6.51 8.21
C ARG A 57 8.55 7.47 8.80
N GLU A 58 9.21 8.21 7.93
CA GLU A 58 10.32 9.09 8.30
C GLU A 58 10.03 10.52 7.84
N CYS A 59 10.22 11.48 8.74
CA CYS A 59 10.01 12.87 8.45
C CYS A 59 11.09 13.35 7.47
N ILE A 60 10.70 13.97 6.36
CA ILE A 60 11.68 14.43 5.36
C ILE A 60 12.52 15.62 5.83
N LEU A 61 12.01 16.35 6.82
CA LEU A 61 12.65 17.56 7.35
C LEU A 61 13.65 17.26 8.47
N CYS A 62 13.35 16.32 9.37
CA CYS A 62 14.17 16.05 10.56
C CYS A 62 14.65 14.60 10.70
N GLY A 63 14.17 13.66 9.89
CA GLY A 63 14.54 12.24 10.00
C GLY A 63 13.86 11.49 11.15
N ASP A 64 12.99 12.15 11.93
CA ASP A 64 12.24 11.50 12.99
C ASP A 64 11.40 10.35 12.42
N ARG A 65 11.25 9.28 13.20
CA ARG A 65 10.52 8.08 12.81
C ARG A 65 9.22 7.97 13.59
N GLU A 66 8.16 7.60 12.88
CA GLU A 66 6.88 7.23 13.47
C GLU A 66 6.54 5.79 13.08
N THR A 67 6.38 4.93 14.09
CA THR A 67 5.91 3.54 13.90
C THR A 67 4.39 3.50 13.80
N ALA A 68 3.88 2.73 12.84
CA ALA A 68 2.45 2.54 12.67
C ALA A 68 1.81 1.84 13.87
N LYS A 69 0.66 2.35 14.28
CA LYS A 69 -0.20 1.70 15.27
C LYS A 69 -1.12 0.69 14.58
N ASN A 70 -1.29 -0.49 15.18
CA ASN A 70 -2.31 -1.44 14.76
C ASN A 70 -3.69 -0.98 15.26
N PRO A 71 -4.67 -0.69 14.38
CA PRO A 71 -6.01 -0.30 14.79
C PRO A 71 -6.93 -1.50 15.10
N PHE A 72 -6.52 -2.73 14.78
CA PHE A 72 -7.37 -3.90 14.81
C PHE A 72 -7.11 -4.79 16.03
N THR A 73 -8.18 -5.13 16.75
CA THR A 73 -8.13 -5.98 17.94
C THR A 73 -8.01 -7.47 17.59
N ASP A 74 -8.42 -7.87 16.39
CA ASP A 74 -8.34 -9.26 15.88
C ASP A 74 -7.05 -9.57 15.11
N VAL A 75 -6.07 -8.65 15.14
CA VAL A 75 -4.78 -8.80 14.47
C VAL A 75 -3.69 -8.89 15.54
N SER A 76 -3.26 -10.12 15.81
CA SER A 76 -2.13 -10.41 16.71
C SER A 76 -0.78 -10.35 15.97
N ASP A 77 0.30 -10.29 16.74
CA ASP A 77 1.67 -10.33 16.22
C ASP A 77 1.97 -11.72 15.61
N ASN A 78 1.88 -11.79 14.28
CA ASN A 78 2.11 -12.99 13.48
C ASN A 78 2.55 -12.61 12.05
N ALA A 79 2.73 -13.60 11.19
CA ALA A 79 3.19 -13.40 9.81
C ALA A 79 2.32 -12.47 8.94
N TYR A 80 1.07 -12.22 9.32
CA TYR A 80 0.16 -11.30 8.63
C TYR A 80 0.09 -9.91 9.27
N TYR A 81 0.71 -9.69 10.43
CA TYR A 81 0.63 -8.43 11.18
C TYR A 81 1.07 -7.23 10.33
N VAL A 82 2.31 -7.25 9.83
CA VAL A 82 2.87 -6.14 9.05
C VAL A 82 2.06 -5.86 7.78
N PRO A 83 1.73 -6.84 6.91
CA PRO A 83 0.89 -6.57 5.74
C PRO A 83 -0.48 -5.99 6.05
N ILE A 84 -1.12 -6.41 7.15
CA ILE A 84 -2.44 -5.92 7.53
C ILE A 84 -2.35 -4.47 8.02
N VAL A 85 -1.38 -4.17 8.89
CA VAL A 85 -1.15 -2.80 9.39
C VAL A 85 -0.75 -1.87 8.24
N TRP A 86 0.11 -2.33 7.33
CA TRP A 86 0.44 -1.60 6.09
C TRP A 86 -0.80 -1.29 5.27
N ALA A 87 -1.65 -2.29 5.00
CA ALA A 87 -2.84 -2.10 4.19
C ALA A 87 -3.83 -1.09 4.80
N TYR A 88 -3.85 -0.95 6.13
CA TYR A 88 -4.63 0.10 6.79
C TYR A 88 -4.04 1.50 6.58
N HIS A 89 -2.74 1.63 6.80
CA HIS A 89 -2.04 2.91 6.77
C HIS A 89 -1.85 3.47 5.36
N THR A 90 -1.76 2.60 4.34
CA THR A 90 -1.78 2.96 2.92
C THR A 90 -3.19 3.15 2.35
N LYS A 91 -4.23 3.04 3.21
CA LYS A 91 -5.65 3.20 2.85
C LYS A 91 -6.16 2.17 1.83
N LEU A 92 -5.48 1.04 1.70
CA LEU A 92 -5.94 -0.11 0.92
C LEU A 92 -7.26 -0.67 1.48
N THR A 93 -7.40 -0.67 2.81
CA THR A 93 -8.58 -1.18 3.53
C THR A 93 -8.74 -0.49 4.88
N THR A 94 -9.97 -0.26 5.32
CA THR A 94 -10.28 0.27 6.66
C THR A 94 -10.68 -0.82 7.66
N GLY A 95 -10.66 -2.08 7.24
CA GLY A 95 -11.21 -3.20 8.01
C GLY A 95 -12.61 -3.61 7.55
N VAL A 96 -13.26 -4.50 8.30
CA VAL A 96 -14.70 -4.79 8.14
C VAL A 96 -15.58 -3.92 9.04
N ASN A 97 -14.97 -3.33 10.06
CA ASN A 97 -15.49 -2.26 10.91
C ASN A 97 -14.28 -1.46 11.46
N GLU A 98 -14.52 -0.55 12.40
CA GLU A 98 -13.50 0.35 12.97
C GLU A 98 -12.27 -0.36 13.55
N ASN A 99 -12.45 -1.50 14.21
CA ASN A 99 -11.40 -2.18 14.99
C ASN A 99 -11.23 -3.67 14.64
N THR A 100 -11.85 -4.14 13.55
CA THR A 100 -11.78 -5.55 13.12
C THR A 100 -11.35 -5.64 11.66
N PHE A 101 -10.33 -6.44 11.37
CA PHE A 101 -9.85 -6.72 10.02
C PHE A 101 -10.51 -7.93 9.36
N ALA A 102 -10.84 -8.95 10.15
CA ALA A 102 -11.34 -10.28 9.77
C ALA A 102 -10.38 -11.05 8.83
N GLY A 103 -9.13 -11.23 9.26
CA GLY A 103 -8.04 -11.76 8.41
C GLY A 103 -8.29 -13.14 7.80
N ASN A 104 -8.97 -14.03 8.52
CA ASN A 104 -9.27 -15.40 8.08
C ASN A 104 -10.48 -15.50 7.14
N ARG A 105 -11.27 -14.44 6.99
CA ARG A 105 -12.43 -14.44 6.09
C ARG A 105 -11.96 -14.47 4.64
N SER A 106 -12.61 -15.29 3.82
CA SER A 106 -12.36 -15.34 2.38
C SER A 106 -12.63 -13.99 1.73
N CYS A 107 -11.76 -13.57 0.81
CA CYS A 107 -11.90 -12.30 0.09
C CYS A 107 -12.72 -12.50 -1.19
N THR A 108 -13.67 -11.61 -1.44
CA THR A 108 -14.50 -11.65 -2.65
C THR A 108 -13.79 -11.01 -3.84
N ARG A 109 -14.23 -11.35 -5.07
CA ARG A 109 -13.71 -10.76 -6.31
C ARG A 109 -13.78 -9.24 -6.32
N GLY A 110 -14.92 -8.67 -5.87
CA GLY A 110 -15.10 -7.23 -5.75
C GLY A 110 -14.10 -6.58 -4.79
N GLN A 111 -13.84 -7.22 -3.64
CA GLN A 111 -12.85 -6.73 -2.68
C GLN A 111 -11.42 -6.79 -3.25
N VAL A 112 -11.04 -7.89 -3.91
CA VAL A 112 -9.69 -8.05 -4.47
C VAL A 112 -9.40 -6.98 -5.53
N VAL A 113 -10.31 -6.75 -6.49
CA VAL A 113 -10.11 -5.70 -7.50
C VAL A 113 -10.14 -4.29 -6.90
N THR A 114 -10.89 -4.08 -5.82
CA THR A 114 -10.89 -2.80 -5.09
C THR A 114 -9.55 -2.53 -4.41
N PHE A 115 -8.90 -3.55 -3.84
CA PHE A 115 -7.56 -3.40 -3.30
C PHE A 115 -6.55 -3.09 -4.41
N LEU A 116 -6.60 -3.83 -5.53
CA LEU A 116 -5.74 -3.53 -6.70
C LEU A 116 -5.97 -2.13 -7.26
N TRP A 117 -7.20 -1.65 -7.30
CA TRP A 117 -7.51 -0.29 -7.74
C TRP A 117 -6.95 0.77 -6.78
N ARG A 118 -7.02 0.51 -5.47
CA ARG A 118 -6.49 1.39 -4.42
C ARG A 118 -4.98 1.47 -4.40
N ILE A 119 -4.27 0.37 -4.64
CA ILE A 119 -2.81 0.36 -4.62
C ILE A 119 -2.20 1.27 -5.71
N VAL A 120 -2.91 1.44 -6.84
CA VAL A 120 -2.49 2.32 -7.94
C VAL A 120 -3.08 3.73 -7.87
N GLY A 121 -3.63 4.14 -6.71
CA GLY A 121 -4.13 5.50 -6.50
C GLY A 121 -5.57 5.76 -6.97
N GLN A 122 -6.38 4.71 -7.17
CA GLN A 122 -7.81 4.81 -7.48
C GLN A 122 -8.14 5.66 -8.73
N PRO A 123 -7.48 5.45 -9.88
CA PRO A 123 -7.76 6.22 -11.09
C PRO A 123 -9.22 6.09 -11.51
N GLU A 124 -9.83 7.19 -11.94
CA GLU A 124 -11.22 7.17 -12.42
C GLU A 124 -11.31 6.32 -13.70
N PRO A 125 -12.24 5.34 -13.79
CA PRO A 125 -12.41 4.54 -14.99
C PRO A 125 -12.80 5.42 -16.18
N LYS A 126 -12.24 5.13 -17.36
CA LYS A 126 -12.56 5.83 -18.60
C LYS A 126 -13.79 5.26 -19.30
N MET A 127 -14.08 3.97 -19.06
CA MET A 127 -15.27 3.34 -19.65
C MET A 127 -16.56 3.91 -19.08
N THR A 128 -17.45 4.35 -19.96
CA THR A 128 -18.79 4.84 -19.61
C THR A 128 -19.86 3.76 -19.63
N LYS A 129 -19.58 2.60 -20.25
CA LYS A 129 -20.50 1.46 -20.34
C LYS A 129 -20.00 0.29 -19.53
N ASN A 130 -20.79 -0.15 -18.55
CA ASN A 130 -20.52 -1.35 -17.77
C ASN A 130 -20.74 -2.63 -18.60
N PRO A 131 -19.72 -3.51 -18.74
CA PRO A 131 -19.87 -4.78 -19.46
C PRO A 131 -20.56 -5.88 -18.65
N PHE A 132 -20.75 -5.71 -17.33
CA PHE A 132 -21.26 -6.74 -16.43
C PHE A 132 -22.66 -6.42 -15.89
N LYS A 133 -23.66 -7.23 -16.21
CA LYS A 133 -25.05 -7.04 -15.80
C LYS A 133 -25.30 -7.30 -14.31
N ASP A 134 -24.42 -8.07 -13.66
CA ASP A 134 -24.49 -8.38 -12.23
C ASP A 134 -23.76 -7.35 -11.35
N VAL A 135 -23.40 -6.19 -11.92
CA VAL A 135 -22.77 -5.08 -11.21
C VAL A 135 -23.62 -3.82 -11.42
N SER A 136 -24.33 -3.39 -10.38
CA SER A 136 -25.06 -2.12 -10.39
C SER A 136 -24.10 -0.92 -10.24
N GLU A 137 -24.46 0.24 -10.79
CA GLU A 137 -23.77 1.52 -10.55
C GLU A 137 -23.70 1.90 -9.07
N SER A 138 -24.70 1.48 -8.28
CA SER A 138 -24.73 1.67 -6.82
C SER A 138 -23.80 0.72 -6.06
N SER A 139 -23.15 -0.23 -6.73
CA SER A 139 -22.22 -1.15 -6.08
C SER A 139 -21.00 -0.40 -5.54
N PRO A 140 -20.54 -0.68 -4.30
CA PRO A 140 -19.31 -0.09 -3.78
C PRO A 140 -18.06 -0.52 -4.55
N PHE A 141 -18.17 -1.57 -5.38
CA PHE A 141 -17.08 -2.08 -6.21
C PHE A 141 -17.14 -1.55 -7.65
N TYR A 142 -18.16 -0.77 -8.02
CA TYR A 142 -18.46 -0.41 -9.41
C TYR A 142 -17.24 0.16 -10.15
N LYS A 143 -16.65 1.24 -9.63
CA LYS A 143 -15.50 1.89 -10.24
C LYS A 143 -14.29 0.97 -10.35
N ALA A 144 -13.95 0.25 -9.28
CA ALA A 144 -12.84 -0.70 -9.29
C ALA A 144 -13.03 -1.82 -10.32
N ILE A 145 -14.26 -2.31 -10.49
CA ILE A 145 -14.57 -3.35 -11.48
C ILE A 145 -14.45 -2.80 -12.91
N LEU A 146 -14.95 -1.58 -13.17
CA LEU A 146 -14.80 -0.94 -14.49
C LEU A 146 -13.33 -0.73 -14.83
N TRP A 147 -12.55 -0.17 -13.89
CA TRP A 147 -11.11 0.01 -14.04
C TRP A 147 -10.38 -1.33 -14.28
N ALA A 148 -10.74 -2.38 -13.54
CA ALA A 148 -10.14 -3.69 -13.73
C ALA A 148 -10.49 -4.29 -15.10
N SER A 149 -11.70 -4.04 -15.60
CA SER A 149 -12.13 -4.51 -16.92
C SER A 149 -11.42 -3.77 -18.04
N GLU A 150 -11.35 -2.44 -17.99
CA GLU A 150 -10.77 -1.62 -19.04
C GLU A 150 -9.25 -1.84 -19.17
N ASN A 151 -8.56 -2.13 -18.06
CA ASN A 151 -7.14 -2.43 -18.02
C ASN A 151 -6.82 -3.93 -18.24
N GLY A 152 -7.83 -4.75 -18.56
CA GLY A 152 -7.61 -6.17 -18.87
C GLY A 152 -7.15 -7.03 -17.68
N ILE A 153 -7.40 -6.57 -16.46
CA ILE A 153 -7.10 -7.30 -15.21
C ILE A 153 -8.09 -8.45 -15.04
N THR A 154 -9.34 -8.24 -15.43
CA THR A 154 -10.41 -9.24 -15.38
C THR A 154 -11.20 -9.28 -16.68
N THR A 155 -11.73 -10.45 -17.01
CA THR A 155 -12.66 -10.68 -18.13
C THR A 155 -14.05 -11.11 -17.63
N GLY A 156 -14.29 -11.04 -16.32
CA GLY A 156 -15.47 -11.60 -15.69
C GLY A 156 -15.38 -13.12 -15.44
N THR A 157 -16.49 -13.70 -14.99
CA THR A 157 -16.71 -15.14 -14.84
C THR A 157 -17.53 -15.73 -15.99
N ALA A 158 -18.25 -14.87 -16.71
CA ALA A 158 -18.94 -15.16 -17.97
C ALA A 158 -19.02 -13.87 -18.82
N LYS A 159 -19.54 -13.98 -20.04
CA LYS A 159 -19.60 -12.88 -21.03
C LYS A 159 -20.11 -11.54 -20.47
N ASP A 160 -21.11 -11.57 -19.59
CA ASP A 160 -21.74 -10.38 -19.00
C ASP A 160 -21.83 -10.46 -17.46
N LYS A 161 -20.97 -11.25 -16.82
CA LYS A 161 -20.94 -11.41 -15.35
C LYS A 161 -19.55 -11.23 -14.76
N PHE A 162 -19.45 -10.43 -13.71
CA PHE A 162 -18.23 -10.29 -12.92
C PHE A 162 -18.24 -11.18 -11.67
N SER A 163 -19.42 -11.42 -11.09
CA SER A 163 -19.66 -12.14 -9.83
C SER A 163 -18.94 -11.50 -8.62
N PRO A 164 -19.29 -10.25 -8.25
CA PRO A 164 -18.54 -9.48 -7.24
C PRO A 164 -18.50 -10.14 -5.86
N SER A 165 -19.54 -10.88 -5.48
CA SER A 165 -19.66 -11.54 -4.17
C SER A 165 -19.01 -12.93 -4.12
N ALA A 166 -18.59 -13.49 -5.26
CA ALA A 166 -17.92 -14.79 -5.27
C ALA A 166 -16.51 -14.67 -4.67
N THR A 167 -16.08 -15.69 -3.93
CA THR A 167 -14.73 -15.73 -3.33
C THR A 167 -13.67 -15.96 -4.39
N CYS A 168 -12.50 -15.35 -4.21
CA CYS A 168 -11.35 -15.61 -5.07
C CYS A 168 -10.52 -16.79 -4.56
N THR A 169 -10.02 -17.60 -5.49
CA THR A 169 -8.92 -18.53 -5.18
C THR A 169 -7.58 -17.82 -5.16
N ARG A 170 -6.57 -18.43 -4.53
CA ARG A 170 -5.19 -17.91 -4.51
C ARG A 170 -4.63 -17.69 -5.91
N GLY A 171 -4.88 -18.62 -6.84
CA GLY A 171 -4.47 -18.50 -8.24
C GLY A 171 -5.12 -17.30 -8.95
N GLN A 172 -6.40 -17.04 -8.68
CA GLN A 172 -7.10 -15.88 -9.25
C GLN A 172 -6.55 -14.55 -8.72
N VAL A 173 -6.28 -14.44 -7.41
CA VAL A 173 -5.72 -13.22 -6.81
C VAL A 173 -4.37 -12.88 -7.43
N VAL A 174 -3.46 -13.86 -7.49
CA VAL A 174 -2.14 -13.65 -8.09
C VAL A 174 -2.23 -13.35 -9.59
N THR A 175 -3.19 -13.95 -10.30
CA THR A 175 -3.42 -13.65 -11.71
C THR A 175 -3.89 -12.21 -11.93
N PHE A 176 -4.78 -11.69 -11.08
CA PHE A 176 -5.19 -10.29 -11.17
C PHE A 176 -4.01 -9.34 -10.92
N LEU A 177 -3.19 -9.63 -9.90
CA LEU A 177 -1.99 -8.86 -9.60
C LEU A 177 -0.98 -8.89 -10.77
N TRP A 178 -0.70 -10.07 -11.32
CA TRP A 178 0.17 -10.23 -12.49
C TRP A 178 -0.32 -9.45 -13.71
N ARG A 179 -1.64 -9.45 -13.95
CA ARG A 179 -2.24 -8.67 -15.06
C ARG A 179 -2.14 -7.18 -14.83
N MET A 180 -2.36 -6.72 -13.60
CA MET A 180 -2.16 -5.32 -13.21
C MET A 180 -0.71 -4.89 -13.43
N ALA A 181 0.26 -5.76 -13.15
CA ALA A 181 1.68 -5.53 -13.41
C ALA A 181 2.07 -5.58 -14.90
N GLY A 182 1.12 -5.73 -15.82
CA GLY A 182 1.38 -5.77 -17.27
C GLY A 182 1.65 -7.15 -17.84
N LYS A 183 1.34 -8.24 -17.11
CA LYS A 183 1.56 -9.63 -17.52
C LYS A 183 3.02 -9.95 -17.89
N PRO A 184 4.03 -9.55 -17.07
CA PRO A 184 5.43 -9.83 -17.36
C PRO A 184 5.66 -11.35 -17.52
N GLU A 185 6.43 -11.74 -18.53
CA GLU A 185 6.79 -13.15 -18.69
C GLU A 185 7.78 -13.56 -17.59
N PRO A 186 7.54 -14.68 -16.88
CA PRO A 186 8.48 -15.20 -15.89
C PRO A 186 9.83 -15.48 -16.54
N LYS A 187 10.91 -15.07 -15.85
CA LYS A 187 12.29 -15.31 -16.29
C LYS A 187 12.74 -16.72 -15.95
N THR A 188 12.29 -17.25 -14.81
CA THR A 188 12.61 -18.63 -14.42
C THR A 188 11.69 -19.62 -15.12
N THR A 189 12.24 -20.77 -15.51
CA THR A 189 11.45 -21.93 -15.96
C THR A 189 11.25 -22.95 -14.83
N LYS A 190 11.93 -22.76 -13.69
CA LYS A 190 11.86 -23.68 -12.55
C LYS A 190 10.66 -23.34 -11.68
N ASN A 191 9.58 -24.08 -11.85
CA ASN A 191 8.42 -24.00 -10.96
C ASN A 191 8.71 -24.63 -9.57
N PRO A 192 8.67 -23.87 -8.47
CA PRO A 192 8.93 -24.41 -7.13
C PRO A 192 7.73 -25.14 -6.51
N PHE A 193 6.54 -25.07 -7.13
CA PHE A 193 5.30 -25.63 -6.58
C PHE A 193 4.84 -26.86 -7.35
N LYS A 194 5.01 -28.04 -6.74
CA LYS A 194 4.63 -29.35 -7.32
C LYS A 194 3.15 -29.48 -7.66
N ASP A 195 2.29 -28.72 -6.99
CA ASP A 195 0.84 -28.72 -7.18
C ASP A 195 0.36 -27.72 -8.26
N VAL A 196 1.29 -27.16 -9.03
CA VAL A 196 0.99 -26.25 -10.14
C VAL A 196 1.56 -26.87 -11.43
N SER A 197 0.68 -27.40 -12.28
CA SER A 197 1.07 -27.91 -13.61
C SER A 197 1.35 -26.75 -14.58
N GLU A 198 2.24 -26.95 -15.54
CA GLU A 198 2.47 -26.02 -16.68
C GLU A 198 1.21 -25.75 -17.49
N SER A 199 0.29 -26.72 -17.53
CA SER A 199 -1.03 -26.57 -18.16
C SER A 199 -2.01 -25.70 -17.37
N SER A 200 -1.67 -25.33 -16.12
CA SER A 200 -2.55 -24.52 -15.29
C SER A 200 -2.74 -23.13 -15.89
N PRO A 201 -3.98 -22.60 -15.94
CA PRO A 201 -4.22 -21.23 -16.40
C PRO A 201 -3.56 -20.16 -15.51
N PHE A 202 -3.12 -20.55 -14.30
CA PHE A 202 -2.44 -19.67 -13.35
C PHE A 202 -0.91 -19.80 -13.38
N TYR A 203 -0.36 -20.74 -14.19
CA TYR A 203 1.05 -21.13 -14.14
C TYR A 203 2.01 -19.93 -14.23
N LYS A 204 1.88 -19.12 -15.29
CA LYS A 204 2.74 -17.95 -15.51
C LYS A 204 2.65 -16.94 -14.38
N ALA A 205 1.43 -16.61 -13.93
CA ALA A 205 1.22 -15.66 -12.85
C ALA A 205 1.83 -16.15 -11.53
N ILE A 206 1.70 -17.44 -11.22
CA ILE A 206 2.28 -18.04 -10.01
C ILE A 206 3.81 -18.06 -10.08
N LEU A 207 4.37 -18.38 -11.25
CA LEU A 207 5.81 -18.42 -11.47
C LEU A 207 6.43 -17.02 -11.33
N TRP A 208 5.80 -16.01 -11.96
CA TRP A 208 6.15 -14.61 -11.80
C TRP A 208 6.03 -14.15 -10.33
N ALA A 209 4.97 -14.54 -9.62
CA ALA A 209 4.82 -14.18 -8.22
C ALA A 209 5.86 -14.86 -7.32
N SER A 210 6.33 -16.04 -7.70
CA SER A 210 7.37 -16.73 -6.94
C SER A 210 8.75 -16.12 -7.17
N GLU A 211 9.10 -15.78 -8.41
CA GLU A 211 10.43 -15.22 -8.74
C GLU A 211 10.62 -13.80 -8.19
N ASN A 212 9.53 -13.04 -7.99
CA ASN A 212 9.53 -11.71 -7.37
C ASN A 212 9.16 -11.75 -5.88
N GLU A 213 9.26 -12.92 -5.25
CA GLU A 213 9.05 -13.13 -3.80
C GLU A 213 7.66 -12.70 -3.24
N ILE A 214 6.69 -12.45 -4.12
CA ILE A 214 5.30 -12.15 -3.77
C ILE A 214 4.67 -13.33 -3.02
N THR A 215 5.07 -14.56 -3.34
CA THR A 215 4.63 -15.76 -2.64
C THR A 215 5.74 -16.78 -2.41
N SER A 216 5.71 -17.39 -1.23
CA SER A 216 6.52 -18.58 -0.87
C SER A 216 5.67 -19.86 -0.78
N GLY A 217 4.41 -19.80 -1.25
CA GLY A 217 3.46 -20.90 -1.10
C GLY A 217 2.94 -21.08 0.33
N THR A 218 2.53 -22.30 0.67
CA THR A 218 2.00 -22.67 1.99
C THR A 218 2.84 -23.75 2.68
N GLY A 219 4.11 -23.90 2.28
CA GLY A 219 5.01 -24.98 2.71
C GLY A 219 4.74 -26.36 2.08
N SER A 220 3.52 -26.59 1.56
CA SER A 220 3.08 -27.84 0.90
C SER A 220 2.74 -27.66 -0.59
N GLY A 221 3.08 -26.51 -1.17
CA GLY A 221 2.67 -26.12 -2.52
C GLY A 221 2.11 -24.70 -2.55
N PHE A 222 1.55 -24.30 -3.69
CA PHE A 222 0.91 -22.99 -3.85
C PHE A 222 -0.59 -23.00 -3.51
N LYS A 223 -1.28 -24.13 -3.76
CA LYS A 223 -2.73 -24.35 -3.61
C LYS A 223 -3.57 -23.40 -4.45
N PRO A 224 -3.47 -23.44 -5.79
CA PRO A 224 -4.10 -22.45 -6.67
C PRO A 224 -5.63 -22.40 -6.59
N SER A 225 -6.28 -23.53 -6.28
CA SER A 225 -7.74 -23.65 -6.16
C SER A 225 -8.28 -23.33 -4.76
N ALA A 226 -7.41 -23.20 -3.75
CA ALA A 226 -7.86 -22.86 -2.41
C ALA A 226 -8.34 -21.40 -2.34
N THR A 227 -9.42 -21.14 -1.59
CA THR A 227 -9.93 -19.78 -1.37
C THR A 227 -8.87 -18.93 -0.67
N CYS A 228 -8.72 -17.68 -1.10
CA CYS A 228 -7.74 -16.76 -0.53
C CYS A 228 -8.39 -15.91 0.56
N THR A 229 -7.76 -15.88 1.74
CA THR A 229 -8.24 -15.05 2.86
C THR A 229 -7.85 -13.59 2.69
N ARG A 230 -8.55 -12.67 3.38
CA ARG A 230 -8.23 -11.24 3.37
C ARG A 230 -6.78 -10.96 3.74
N ALA A 231 -6.26 -11.64 4.78
CA ALA A 231 -4.87 -11.52 5.22
C ALA A 231 -3.88 -11.96 4.12
N GLN A 232 -4.18 -13.04 3.41
CA GLN A 232 -3.34 -13.51 2.30
C GLN A 232 -3.34 -12.54 1.11
N VAL A 233 -4.50 -11.97 0.76
CA VAL A 233 -4.60 -10.99 -0.32
C VAL A 233 -3.73 -9.77 -0.03
N VAL A 234 -3.86 -9.16 1.15
CA VAL A 234 -3.04 -7.97 1.50
C VAL A 234 -1.56 -8.32 1.62
N THR A 235 -1.21 -9.57 1.97
CA THR A 235 0.18 -10.03 2.00
C THR A 235 0.80 -10.10 0.61
N PHE A 236 0.07 -10.59 -0.39
CA PHE A 236 0.55 -10.54 -1.78
C PHE A 236 0.75 -9.11 -2.27
N LEU A 237 -0.19 -8.22 -1.96
CA LEU A 237 -0.11 -6.81 -2.36
C LEU A 237 1.03 -6.08 -1.66
N TYR A 238 1.22 -6.31 -0.36
CA TYR A 238 2.33 -5.75 0.41
C TYR A 238 3.69 -6.17 -0.16
N ARG A 239 3.86 -7.46 -0.46
CA ARG A 239 5.13 -7.96 -1.02
C ARG A 239 5.40 -7.41 -2.41
N TYR A 240 4.36 -7.27 -3.24
CA TYR A 240 4.47 -6.61 -4.54
C TYR A 240 4.88 -5.13 -4.41
N ASP A 241 4.26 -4.39 -3.49
CA ASP A 241 4.55 -2.97 -3.27
C ASP A 241 5.99 -2.76 -2.80
N ILE A 242 6.44 -3.54 -1.81
CA ILE A 242 7.81 -3.45 -1.28
C ILE A 242 8.85 -3.85 -2.34
N ASP A 243 8.63 -4.91 -3.10
CA ASP A 243 9.54 -5.31 -4.19
C ASP A 243 9.62 -4.23 -5.28
N TYR A 244 8.48 -3.63 -5.65
CA TYR A 244 8.45 -2.51 -6.59
C TYR A 244 9.24 -1.30 -6.07
N LEU A 245 9.12 -0.95 -4.78
CA LEU A 245 9.88 0.13 -4.16
C LEU A 245 11.38 -0.16 -4.07
N ILE A 246 11.77 -1.39 -3.74
CA ILE A 246 13.17 -1.83 -3.73
C ILE A 246 13.76 -1.73 -5.14
N ASN A 247 13.07 -2.22 -6.15
CA ASN A 247 13.54 -2.17 -7.54
C ASN A 247 13.62 -0.74 -8.11
N LEU A 248 12.72 0.17 -7.71
CA LEU A 248 12.82 1.60 -8.02
C LEU A 248 14.03 2.26 -7.34
N SER A 249 14.28 1.96 -6.07
CA SER A 249 15.46 2.49 -5.37
C SER A 249 16.78 2.01 -6.00
N ASN A 250 16.86 0.72 -6.37
CA ASN A 250 18.05 0.13 -6.98
C ASN A 250 18.30 0.63 -8.42
N SER A 251 17.24 0.91 -9.19
CA SER A 251 17.37 1.49 -10.53
C SER A 251 17.77 2.98 -10.50
N SER A 252 17.35 3.74 -9.48
CA SER A 252 17.80 5.12 -9.26
C SER A 252 19.22 5.23 -8.70
N ALA A 253 19.75 4.18 -8.07
CA ALA A 253 21.13 4.12 -7.57
C ALA A 253 22.20 3.87 -8.65
N ASN A 254 21.79 3.46 -9.86
CA ASN A 254 22.67 3.25 -11.01
C ASN A 254 22.85 4.50 -11.89
N PHE A 255 22.33 5.65 -11.44
CA PHE A 255 22.61 6.97 -12.01
C PHE A 255 23.26 7.87 -10.93
N LYS A 256 24.48 7.51 -10.53
CA LYS A 256 25.43 8.42 -9.88
C LYS A 256 26.83 8.18 -10.41
#